data_AF-A0A415G3Z9-F1
#
_entry.id   AF-A0A415G3Z9-F1
#
_cell.length_a   1.000
_cell.length_b   1.000
_cell.length_c   1.000
_cell.angle_alpha   90.00
_cell.angle_beta   90.00
_cell.angle_gamma   90.00
#
_symmetry.space_group_name_H-M   'P 1'
#
loop_
_entity.id
_entity.type
_entity.pdbx_description
1 polymer ?
#
loop_
_entity_poly.entity_id
_entity_poly.type
_entity_poly.pdbx_seq_one_letter_code
_entity_poly.pdbx_strand_id
1 'polypeptide(L)'
;MIEYKRIMENFEEREKYMRWNKADLLHIVKTKRDNIKEKLYCNWLKISLGIIILGGILDIGVGLTGISQFTVSESYMDYIFAAIVSVGLLSFSIIALVAGILQEKFYGYKLRELLTFDGVKRRINLRIYIRTSLYQIILGIILLSLDCKVSCVNAMICLLVAAIFSAGCMAYSVFDIMVNDESVYRTLENGYESLVKRDFNKNGKISYHINTLTNALIESCKERNLEEMEKLCTLYSALIRVVDNKEDLPWEQVNFVETRFQQACCNISTEFGYSKMLKQSIKMLNGVSKYGYWKEDLYLKPILEMKYFNDEELEKNDYRNQVLSLCVLKEYKDGSITDYEWKRILYWYFFVLIKNESATPKIKYQILKNYLSELLYFSRNCEDGKLLVEEEVALEILKYILNTDNMKEQEKLYILL
;
A
#
# COMPACT_ATOMS: atom_id res chain seq x y z
N MET A 1 -39.11 -18.55 40.14
CA MET A 1 -38.00 -19.08 39.30
C MET A 1 -38.13 -18.65 37.83
N ILE A 2 -39.32 -18.71 37.22
CA ILE A 2 -39.58 -18.26 35.83
C ILE A 2 -39.39 -16.73 35.66
N GLU A 3 -39.78 -15.94 36.65
CA GLU A 3 -39.70 -14.47 36.61
C GLU A 3 -38.26 -13.95 36.71
N TYR A 4 -37.41 -14.64 37.49
CA TYR A 4 -35.98 -14.33 37.62
C TYR A 4 -35.21 -14.58 36.31
N LYS A 5 -35.60 -15.63 35.56
CA LYS A 5 -35.00 -15.98 34.27
C LYS A 5 -35.34 -14.93 33.20
N ARG A 6 -36.57 -14.42 33.20
CA ARG A 6 -37.03 -13.36 32.29
C ARG A 6 -36.38 -11.99 32.58
N ILE A 7 -36.06 -11.71 33.85
CA ILE A 7 -35.35 -10.49 34.24
C ILE A 7 -33.86 -10.57 33.84
N MET A 8 -33.22 -11.74 34.00
CA MET A 8 -31.84 -11.99 33.57
C MET A 8 -31.67 -11.93 32.04
N GLU A 9 -32.59 -12.54 31.28
CA GLU A 9 -32.57 -12.48 29.80
C GLU A 9 -32.74 -11.03 29.30
N ASN A 10 -33.61 -10.24 29.92
CA ASN A 10 -33.74 -8.80 29.61
C ASN A 10 -32.50 -7.97 29.98
N PHE A 11 -31.74 -8.38 31.01
CA PHE A 11 -30.51 -7.71 31.41
C PHE A 11 -29.35 -8.05 30.46
N GLU A 12 -29.24 -9.30 30.02
CA GLU A 12 -28.27 -9.73 29.00
C GLU A 12 -28.56 -9.12 27.63
N GLU A 13 -29.84 -9.00 27.24
CA GLU A 13 -30.22 -8.28 26.01
C GLU A 13 -29.88 -6.79 26.11
N ARG A 14 -30.16 -6.13 27.24
CA ARG A 14 -29.80 -4.72 27.46
C ARG A 14 -28.29 -4.49 27.50
N GLU A 15 -27.50 -5.41 28.03
CA GLU A 15 -26.03 -5.36 27.94
C GLU A 15 -25.55 -5.53 26.49
N LYS A 16 -26.22 -6.37 25.70
CA LYS A 16 -25.90 -6.59 24.28
C LYS A 16 -26.15 -5.33 23.43
N TYR A 17 -27.15 -4.51 23.77
CA TYR A 17 -27.44 -3.23 23.12
C TYR A 17 -26.66 -2.03 23.69
N MET A 18 -26.23 -2.07 24.96
CA MET A 18 -25.37 -1.03 25.56
C MET A 18 -23.87 -1.22 25.29
N ARG A 19 -23.47 -2.38 24.77
CA ARG A 19 -22.17 -2.56 24.10
C ARG A 19 -22.23 -2.02 22.67
N TRP A 20 -22.43 -0.71 22.52
CA TRP A 20 -21.69 -0.04 21.45
C TRP A 20 -20.22 -0.24 21.81
N ASN A 21 -19.60 -1.20 21.15
CA ASN A 21 -18.28 -1.69 21.51
C ASN A 21 -17.38 -0.46 21.59
N LYS A 22 -16.65 -0.27 22.70
CA LYS A 22 -15.79 0.91 22.88
C LYS A 22 -14.86 1.09 21.67
N ALA A 23 -14.49 -0.01 21.02
CA ALA A 23 -13.78 -0.08 19.74
C ALA A 23 -14.57 0.52 18.55
N ASP A 24 -15.87 0.26 18.41
CA ASP A 24 -16.72 0.79 17.35
C ASP A 24 -16.95 2.30 17.53
N LEU A 25 -17.17 2.75 18.76
CA LEU A 25 -17.23 4.19 19.08
C LEU A 25 -15.88 4.87 18.86
N LEU A 26 -14.76 4.24 19.23
CA LEU A 26 -13.42 4.77 18.97
C LEU A 26 -13.15 4.85 17.46
N HIS A 27 -13.57 3.82 16.71
CA HIS A 27 -13.44 3.77 15.27
C HIS A 27 -14.26 4.88 14.62
N ILE A 28 -15.53 5.03 14.96
CA ILE A 28 -16.41 6.10 14.44
C ILE A 28 -15.86 7.49 14.78
N VAL A 29 -15.39 7.71 16.01
CA VAL A 29 -14.79 8.99 16.42
C VAL A 29 -13.49 9.26 15.66
N LYS A 30 -12.66 8.23 15.44
CA LYS A 30 -11.42 8.32 14.66
C LYS A 30 -11.73 8.63 13.19
N THR A 31 -12.64 7.89 12.55
CA THR A 31 -13.06 8.14 11.16
C THR A 31 -13.68 9.53 10.99
N LYS A 32 -14.50 9.98 11.94
CA LYS A 32 -15.10 11.33 11.91
C LYS A 32 -14.05 12.43 12.09
N ARG A 33 -13.08 12.22 12.98
CA ARG A 33 -11.94 13.13 13.20
C ARG A 33 -11.06 13.21 11.95
N ASP A 34 -10.76 12.08 11.32
CA ASP A 34 -9.91 12.03 10.12
C ASP A 34 -10.60 12.70 8.93
N ASN A 35 -11.92 12.50 8.77
CA ASN A 35 -12.73 13.22 7.78
C ASN A 35 -12.77 14.74 8.01
N ILE A 36 -12.83 15.20 9.27
CA ILE A 36 -12.80 16.64 9.60
C ILE A 36 -11.42 17.23 9.29
N LYS A 37 -10.34 16.53 9.67
CA LYS A 37 -8.97 16.92 9.34
C LYS A 37 -8.77 17.04 7.85
N GLU A 38 -9.21 16.06 7.07
CA GLU A 38 -9.06 16.07 5.61
C GLU A 38 -9.82 17.24 4.96
N LYS A 39 -11.05 17.54 5.42
CA LYS A 39 -11.79 18.72 4.97
C LYS A 39 -11.10 20.03 5.32
N LEU A 40 -10.47 20.10 6.49
CA LEU A 40 -9.77 21.29 6.98
C LEU A 40 -8.48 21.53 6.18
N TYR A 41 -7.68 20.48 5.97
CA TYR A 41 -6.46 20.56 5.17
C TYR A 41 -6.73 20.77 3.68
N CYS A 42 -7.82 20.27 3.12
CA CYS A 42 -8.12 20.53 1.69
C CYS A 42 -8.69 21.94 1.44
N ASN A 43 -9.25 22.59 2.46
CA ASN A 43 -9.90 23.90 2.33
C ASN A 43 -9.20 25.01 3.12
N TRP A 44 -7.95 24.80 3.56
CA TRP A 44 -7.22 25.73 4.42
C TRP A 44 -7.21 27.17 3.85
N LEU A 45 -7.09 27.32 2.53
CA LEU A 45 -7.09 28.61 1.86
C LEU A 45 -8.44 29.35 2.01
N LYS A 46 -9.56 28.64 1.82
CA LYS A 46 -10.91 29.22 1.94
C LYS A 46 -11.19 29.63 3.39
N ILE A 47 -10.78 28.80 4.34
CA ILE A 47 -10.94 29.08 5.78
C ILE A 47 -10.09 30.30 6.16
N SER A 48 -8.83 30.35 5.72
CA SER A 48 -7.93 31.49 5.94
C SER A 48 -8.51 32.79 5.39
N LEU A 49 -9.09 32.78 4.19
CA LEU A 49 -9.75 33.95 3.62
C LEU A 49 -10.99 34.36 4.43
N GLY A 50 -11.79 33.39 4.88
CA GLY A 50 -12.95 33.65 5.74
C GLY A 50 -12.57 34.34 7.07
N ILE A 51 -11.46 33.92 7.69
CA ILE A 51 -10.94 34.55 8.91
C ILE A 51 -10.54 36.01 8.65
N ILE A 52 -9.86 36.30 7.54
CA ILE A 52 -9.44 37.66 7.18
C ILE A 52 -10.67 38.55 6.92
N ILE A 53 -11.67 38.05 6.19
CA ILE A 53 -12.92 38.79 5.92
C ILE A 53 -13.66 39.11 7.22
N LEU A 54 -13.71 38.16 8.17
CA LEU A 54 -14.34 38.38 9.47
C LEU A 54 -13.71 39.55 10.23
N GLY A 55 -12.38 39.66 10.22
CA GLY A 55 -11.67 40.77 10.86
C GLY A 55 -12.08 42.14 10.29
N GLY A 56 -12.19 42.25 8.96
CA GLY A 56 -12.67 43.47 8.32
C GLY A 56 -14.11 43.83 8.67
N ILE A 57 -15.01 42.83 8.78
CA ILE A 57 -16.40 43.05 9.21
C ILE A 57 -16.45 43.56 10.66
N LEU A 58 -15.61 43.01 11.53
CA LEU A 58 -15.52 43.43 12.93
C LEU A 58 -15.04 44.89 13.03
N ASP A 59 -14.03 45.29 12.27
CA ASP A 59 -13.55 46.68 12.26
C ASP A 59 -14.61 47.66 11.71
N ILE A 60 -15.36 47.28 10.67
CA ILE A 60 -16.50 48.08 10.19
C ILE A 60 -17.57 48.21 11.28
N GLY A 61 -17.89 47.12 11.98
CA GLY A 61 -18.85 47.12 13.08
C GLY A 61 -18.44 48.03 14.24
N VAL A 62 -17.16 48.00 14.63
CA VAL A 62 -16.61 48.90 15.66
C VAL A 62 -16.66 50.36 15.17
N GLY A 63 -16.30 50.63 13.92
CA GLY A 63 -16.38 51.97 13.33
C GLY A 63 -17.80 52.55 13.28
N LEU A 64 -18.82 51.71 13.07
CA LEU A 64 -20.23 52.14 13.03
C LEU A 64 -20.85 52.30 14.43
N THR A 65 -20.47 51.45 15.38
CA THR A 65 -21.08 51.42 16.71
C THR A 65 -20.33 52.25 17.75
N GLY A 66 -19.04 52.51 17.53
CA GLY A 66 -18.15 53.18 18.49
C GLY A 66 -17.86 52.36 19.75
N ILE A 67 -18.35 51.11 19.83
CA ILE A 67 -18.18 50.24 20.99
C ILE A 67 -16.88 49.45 20.82
N SER A 68 -15.88 49.78 21.64
CA SER A 68 -14.64 49.01 21.76
C SER A 68 -14.47 48.50 23.19
N GLN A 69 -13.95 47.28 23.33
CA GLN A 69 -13.65 46.69 24.66
C GLN A 69 -12.30 47.15 25.20
N PHE A 70 -11.34 47.44 24.32
CA PHE A 70 -9.99 47.85 24.69
C PHE A 70 -9.45 48.86 23.67
N THR A 71 -8.72 49.86 24.16
CA THR A 71 -7.92 50.77 23.34
C THR A 71 -6.52 50.21 23.17
N VAL A 72 -6.05 50.16 21.94
CA VAL A 72 -4.80 49.49 21.56
C VAL A 72 -3.70 50.52 21.32
N SER A 73 -2.48 50.23 21.79
CA SER A 73 -1.31 51.06 21.55
C SER A 73 -0.68 50.78 20.18
N GLU A 74 0.00 51.77 19.61
CA GLU A 74 0.77 51.63 18.36
C GLU A 74 1.79 50.49 18.46
N SER A 75 2.50 50.39 19.59
CA SER A 75 3.45 49.30 19.86
C SER A 75 2.83 47.90 19.77
N TYR A 76 1.56 47.73 20.14
CA TYR A 76 0.87 46.43 20.03
C TYR A 76 0.63 46.04 18.57
N MET A 77 0.31 47.01 17.71
CA MET A 77 0.13 46.79 16.28
C MET A 77 1.44 46.39 15.59
N ASP A 78 2.55 47.01 15.99
CA ASP A 78 3.89 46.63 15.53
C ASP A 78 4.26 45.20 15.94
N TYR A 79 3.93 44.79 17.17
CA TYR A 79 4.16 43.41 17.62
C TYR A 79 3.33 42.39 16.84
N ILE A 80 2.05 42.67 16.57
CA ILE A 80 1.22 41.79 15.73
C ILE A 80 1.79 41.71 14.32
N PHE A 81 2.18 42.84 13.73
CA PHE A 81 2.78 42.88 12.40
C PHE A 81 4.08 42.07 12.35
N ALA A 82 4.98 42.26 13.32
CA ALA A 82 6.21 41.48 13.43
C ALA A 82 5.93 39.98 13.56
N ALA A 83 4.88 39.58 14.29
CA ALA A 83 4.45 38.19 14.37
C ALA A 83 3.92 37.66 13.02
N ILE A 84 3.14 38.45 12.28
CA ILE A 84 2.67 38.09 10.93
C ILE A 84 3.86 37.87 9.99
N VAL A 85 4.83 38.79 10.00
CA VAL A 85 6.06 38.65 9.19
C VAL A 85 6.84 37.41 9.60
N SER A 86 7.03 37.19 10.90
CA SER A 86 7.75 36.02 11.41
C SER A 86 7.10 34.71 10.98
N VAL A 87 5.78 34.58 11.16
CA VAL A 87 5.02 33.39 10.75
C VAL A 87 5.01 33.25 9.22
N GLY A 88 4.90 34.35 8.48
CA GLY A 88 4.98 34.34 7.03
C GLY A 88 6.33 33.82 6.53
N LEU A 89 7.42 34.17 7.21
CA LEU A 89 8.77 33.70 6.91
C LEU A 89 9.02 32.24 7.32
N LEU A 90 8.26 31.67 8.28
CA LEU A 90 8.33 30.22 8.59
C LEU A 90 7.99 29.34 7.37
N SER A 91 7.36 29.91 6.35
CA SER A 91 7.17 29.21 5.07
C SER A 91 8.48 28.72 4.45
N PHE A 92 9.57 29.47 4.59
CA PHE A 92 10.89 29.07 4.09
C PHE A 92 11.46 27.87 4.86
N SER A 93 11.26 27.80 6.17
CA SER A 93 11.67 26.66 7.00
C SER A 93 10.91 25.39 6.63
N ILE A 94 9.59 25.49 6.42
CA ILE A 94 8.77 24.36 5.95
C ILE A 94 9.24 23.89 4.56
N ILE A 95 9.61 24.81 3.67
CA ILE A 95 10.14 24.46 2.35
C ILE A 95 11.49 23.76 2.45
N ALA A 96 12.40 24.25 3.30
CA ALA A 96 13.69 23.61 3.53
C ALA A 96 13.51 22.19 4.07
N LEU A 97 12.58 21.99 5.01
CA LEU A 97 12.21 20.68 5.52
C LEU A 97 11.67 19.77 4.42
N VAL A 98 10.68 20.25 3.64
CA VAL A 98 10.14 19.47 2.51
C VAL A 98 11.24 19.15 1.50
N ALA A 99 12.11 20.10 1.17
CA ALA A 99 13.20 19.93 0.20
C ALA A 99 14.19 18.83 0.62
N GLY A 100 14.50 18.71 1.92
CA GLY A 100 15.28 17.59 2.44
C GLY A 100 14.57 16.25 2.25
N ILE A 101 13.26 16.21 2.51
CA ILE A 101 12.44 14.99 2.41
C ILE A 101 12.10 14.63 0.97
N LEU A 102 12.24 15.54 -0.01
CA LEU A 102 11.97 15.25 -1.43
C LEU A 102 12.76 14.06 -1.98
N GLN A 103 13.85 13.66 -1.31
CA GLN A 103 14.67 12.51 -1.68
C GLN A 103 14.26 11.21 -0.99
N GLU A 104 13.58 11.27 0.16
CA GLU A 104 13.08 10.09 0.85
C GLU A 104 12.00 9.39 0.02
N LYS A 105 12.02 8.06 0.07
CA LYS A 105 11.10 7.20 -0.66
C LYS A 105 10.08 6.61 0.31
N PHE A 106 8.81 6.67 -0.07
CA PHE A 106 7.71 6.03 0.63
C PHE A 106 7.03 5.07 -0.34
N TYR A 107 7.06 3.76 -0.05
CA TYR A 107 6.58 2.72 -0.95
C TYR A 107 7.18 2.82 -2.38
N GLY A 108 8.47 3.20 -2.45
CA GLY A 108 9.21 3.42 -3.69
C GLY A 108 9.07 4.81 -4.31
N TYR A 109 8.05 5.60 -3.93
CA TYR A 109 7.79 6.92 -4.48
C TYR A 109 8.52 8.02 -3.70
N LYS A 110 9.14 8.94 -4.41
CA LYS A 110 9.69 10.15 -3.78
C LYS A 110 8.54 11.08 -3.37
N LEU A 111 8.73 11.87 -2.31
CA LEU A 111 7.73 12.85 -1.90
C LEU A 111 7.33 13.80 -3.04
N ARG A 112 8.27 14.19 -3.92
CA ARG A 112 7.97 14.99 -5.12
C ARG A 112 6.91 14.35 -6.02
N GLU A 113 6.95 13.03 -6.15
CA GLU A 113 6.06 12.25 -6.98
C GLU A 113 4.72 12.07 -6.29
N LEU A 114 4.71 11.84 -4.97
CA LEU A 114 3.49 11.80 -4.14
C LEU A 114 2.69 13.11 -4.23
N LEU A 115 3.35 14.27 -4.29
CA LEU A 115 2.70 15.57 -4.47
C LEU A 115 1.89 15.69 -5.79
N THR A 116 2.08 14.78 -6.74
CA THR A 116 1.29 14.76 -7.99
C THR A 116 -0.06 14.07 -7.83
N PHE A 117 -0.22 13.21 -6.82
CA PHE A 117 -1.46 12.52 -6.52
C PHE A 117 -2.49 13.53 -5.98
N ASP A 118 -3.73 13.48 -6.46
CA ASP A 118 -4.75 14.50 -6.15
C ASP A 118 -5.01 14.64 -4.65
N GLY A 119 -4.93 13.54 -3.89
CA GLY A 119 -5.10 13.55 -2.43
C GLY A 119 -4.03 14.35 -1.70
N VAL A 120 -2.76 14.22 -2.09
CA VAL A 120 -1.65 14.99 -1.49
C VAL A 120 -1.62 16.41 -2.05
N LYS A 121 -1.77 16.58 -3.37
CA LYS A 121 -1.70 17.87 -4.05
C LYS A 121 -2.69 18.90 -3.49
N ARG A 122 -3.87 18.44 -3.05
CA ARG A 122 -4.88 19.28 -2.41
C ARG A 122 -4.47 19.71 -1.00
N ARG A 123 -3.76 18.86 -0.25
CA ARG A 123 -3.28 19.15 1.11
C ARG A 123 -2.03 20.03 1.09
N ILE A 124 -1.07 19.71 0.23
CA ILE A 124 0.24 20.37 0.17
C ILE A 124 0.42 21.02 -1.20
N ASN A 125 0.27 22.34 -1.23
CA ASN A 125 0.61 23.14 -2.39
C ASN A 125 1.53 24.29 -1.99
N LEU A 126 2.84 23.99 -1.97
CA LEU A 126 3.88 24.94 -1.56
C LEU A 126 3.85 26.24 -2.36
N ARG A 127 3.57 26.17 -3.67
CA ARG A 127 3.49 27.36 -4.54
C ARG A 127 2.36 28.30 -4.13
N ILE A 128 1.17 27.75 -3.86
CA ILE A 128 0.02 28.53 -3.40
C ILE A 128 0.27 29.07 -1.99
N TYR A 129 0.86 28.26 -1.12
CA TYR A 129 1.20 28.68 0.24
C TYR A 129 2.17 29.86 0.27
N ILE A 130 3.26 29.83 -0.51
CA ILE A 130 4.20 30.96 -0.63
C ILE A 130 3.48 32.23 -1.06
N ARG A 131 2.65 32.14 -2.12
CA ARG A 131 1.89 33.30 -2.59
C ARG A 131 0.97 33.84 -1.50
N THR A 132 0.26 32.95 -0.80
CA THR A 132 -0.68 33.33 0.27
C THR A 132 0.05 33.98 1.44
N SER A 133 1.19 33.43 1.87
CA SER A 133 2.03 34.02 2.91
C SER A 133 2.53 35.42 2.51
N LEU A 134 3.01 35.60 1.28
CA LEU A 134 3.41 36.92 0.76
C LEU A 134 2.23 37.90 0.72
N TYR A 135 1.04 37.46 0.30
CA TYR A 135 -0.16 38.29 0.33
C TYR A 135 -0.54 38.70 1.74
N GLN A 136 -0.41 37.81 2.73
CA GLN A 136 -0.69 38.13 4.14
C GLN A 136 0.30 39.18 4.67
N ILE A 137 1.59 39.09 4.32
CA ILE A 137 2.59 40.11 4.68
C ILE A 137 2.24 41.46 4.06
N ILE A 138 1.95 41.49 2.75
CA ILE A 138 1.58 42.72 2.03
C ILE A 138 0.31 43.33 2.64
N LEU A 139 -0.70 42.51 2.93
CA LEU A 139 -1.93 42.98 3.57
C LEU A 139 -1.65 43.54 4.98
N GLY A 140 -0.74 42.93 5.74
CA GLY A 140 -0.29 43.43 7.04
C GLY A 140 0.34 44.82 6.93
N ILE A 141 1.19 45.06 5.92
CA ILE A 141 1.78 46.39 5.65
C ILE A 141 0.69 47.43 5.37
N ILE A 142 -0.30 47.05 4.55
CA ILE A 142 -1.42 47.94 4.19
C ILE A 142 -2.26 48.27 5.43
N LEU A 143 -2.63 47.27 6.24
CA LEU A 143 -3.42 47.47 7.45
C LEU A 143 -2.68 48.32 8.48
N LEU A 144 -1.38 48.09 8.68
CA LEU A 144 -0.55 48.91 9.57
C LEU A 144 -0.49 50.37 9.10
N SER A 145 -0.39 50.60 7.78
CA SER A 145 -0.39 51.95 7.20
C SER A 145 -1.76 52.65 7.31
N LEU A 146 -2.86 51.89 7.30
CA LEU A 146 -4.22 52.40 7.42
C LEU A 146 -4.63 52.69 8.87
N ASP A 147 -3.99 52.03 9.85
CA ASP A 147 -4.30 52.20 11.28
C ASP A 147 -4.14 53.66 11.75
N CYS A 148 -3.27 54.43 11.09
CA CYS A 148 -3.12 55.87 11.29
C CYS A 148 -4.42 56.69 11.06
N LYS A 149 -5.43 56.11 10.38
CA LYS A 149 -6.68 56.79 10.01
C LYS A 149 -7.94 56.08 10.51
N VAL A 150 -7.92 54.74 10.57
CA VAL A 150 -9.07 53.92 10.94
C VAL A 150 -8.57 52.76 11.78
N SER A 151 -9.25 52.43 12.88
CA SER A 151 -8.87 51.28 13.71
C SER A 151 -8.94 49.99 12.88
N CYS A 152 -7.79 49.33 12.70
CA CYS A 152 -7.65 48.09 11.92
C CYS A 152 -7.19 46.90 12.79
N VAL A 153 -7.45 46.98 14.09
CA VAL A 153 -6.96 46.03 15.10
C VAL A 153 -7.52 44.63 14.86
N ASN A 154 -8.83 44.48 14.62
CA ASN A 154 -9.42 43.15 14.48
C ASN A 154 -8.99 42.51 13.15
N ALA A 155 -8.89 43.28 12.07
CA ALA A 155 -8.33 42.80 10.81
C ALA A 155 -6.88 42.32 10.97
N MET A 156 -6.05 43.03 11.73
CA MET A 156 -4.66 42.62 12.01
C MET A 156 -4.57 41.34 12.86
N ILE A 157 -5.40 41.21 13.91
CA ILE A 157 -5.46 39.98 14.71
C ILE A 157 -5.96 38.80 13.87
N CYS A 158 -7.04 38.99 13.12
CA CYS A 158 -7.56 37.95 12.22
C CYS A 158 -6.55 37.56 11.13
N LEU A 159 -5.76 38.52 10.63
CA LEU A 159 -4.69 38.24 9.69
C LEU A 159 -3.57 37.40 10.32
N LEU A 160 -3.18 37.70 11.56
CA LEU A 160 -2.23 36.86 12.33
C LEU A 160 -2.78 35.44 12.55
N VAL A 161 -4.03 35.31 12.98
CA VAL A 161 -4.69 34.00 13.17
C VAL A 161 -4.74 33.22 11.85
N ALA A 162 -5.05 33.89 10.74
CA ALA A 162 -5.06 33.30 9.41
C ALA A 162 -3.65 32.83 8.97
N ALA A 163 -2.61 33.63 9.25
CA ALA A 163 -1.23 33.26 8.99
C ALA A 163 -0.81 32.02 9.78
N ILE A 164 -1.04 32.02 11.11
CA ILE A 164 -0.76 30.88 11.99
C ILE A 164 -1.52 29.62 11.54
N PHE A 165 -2.81 29.77 11.23
CA PHE A 165 -3.64 28.66 10.77
C PHE A 165 -3.11 28.04 9.48
N SER A 166 -2.77 28.87 8.49
CA SER A 166 -2.23 28.39 7.20
C SER A 166 -0.88 27.69 7.36
N ALA A 167 0.02 28.26 8.16
CA ALA A 167 1.33 27.68 8.47
C ALA A 167 1.19 26.35 9.21
N GLY A 168 0.31 26.29 10.21
CA GLY A 168 0.00 25.08 10.95
C GLY A 168 -0.55 23.98 10.05
N CYS A 169 -1.53 24.29 9.18
CA CYS A 169 -2.08 23.30 8.25
C CYS A 169 -1.02 22.72 7.32
N MET A 170 -0.11 23.55 6.79
CA MET A 170 0.96 23.09 5.92
C MET A 170 1.99 22.25 6.67
N ALA A 171 2.45 22.70 7.84
CA ALA A 171 3.39 21.96 8.68
C ALA A 171 2.81 20.60 9.10
N TYR A 172 1.56 20.56 9.58
CA TYR A 172 0.89 19.31 9.94
C TYR A 172 0.66 18.40 8.74
N SER A 173 0.34 18.94 7.56
CA SER A 173 0.16 18.11 6.36
C SER A 173 1.47 17.46 5.92
N VAL A 174 2.59 18.19 5.98
CA VAL A 174 3.93 17.65 5.70
C VAL A 174 4.29 16.59 6.74
N PHE A 175 4.10 16.89 8.02
CA PHE A 175 4.37 15.96 9.11
C PHE A 175 3.52 14.69 9.04
N ASP A 176 2.24 14.80 8.68
CA ASP A 176 1.36 13.63 8.48
C ASP A 176 1.92 12.71 7.40
N ILE A 177 2.45 13.24 6.30
CA ILE A 177 3.06 12.40 5.26
C ILE A 177 4.35 11.74 5.75
N MET A 178 5.14 12.42 6.59
CA MET A 178 6.39 11.87 7.11
C MET A 178 6.18 10.74 8.12
N VAL A 179 5.12 10.82 8.93
CA VAL A 179 4.95 9.95 10.11
C VAL A 179 3.79 8.97 9.95
N ASN A 180 2.80 9.29 9.12
CA ASN A 180 1.58 8.50 8.98
C ASN A 180 1.61 7.68 7.69
N ASP A 181 2.31 6.54 7.74
CA ASP A 181 2.40 5.58 6.64
C ASP A 181 1.03 5.20 6.05
N GLU A 182 0.02 5.07 6.90
CA GLU A 182 -1.36 4.74 6.50
C GLU A 182 -2.00 5.86 5.65
N SER A 183 -1.70 7.13 5.95
CA SER A 183 -2.17 8.28 5.16
C SER A 183 -1.57 8.27 3.76
N VAL A 184 -0.27 7.95 3.65
CA VAL A 184 0.44 7.83 2.37
C VAL A 184 -0.10 6.65 1.57
N TYR A 185 -0.21 5.50 2.21
CA TYR A 185 -0.76 4.27 1.62
C TYR A 185 -2.14 4.51 1.00
N ARG A 186 -3.09 5.06 1.77
CA ARG A 186 -4.44 5.36 1.28
C ARG A 186 -4.46 6.36 0.14
N THR A 187 -3.52 7.30 0.15
CA THR A 187 -3.43 8.30 -0.91
C THR A 187 -2.93 7.70 -2.22
N LEU A 188 -1.99 6.75 -2.14
CA LEU A 188 -1.56 5.96 -3.30
C LEU A 188 -2.70 5.09 -3.82
N GLU A 189 -3.32 4.30 -2.94
CA GLU A 189 -4.40 3.37 -3.28
C GLU A 189 -5.56 4.08 -4.01
N ASN A 190 -6.09 5.16 -3.43
CA ASN A 190 -7.17 5.94 -4.02
C ASN A 190 -6.72 6.73 -5.26
N GLY A 191 -5.45 7.12 -5.30
CA GLY A 191 -4.94 7.98 -6.35
C GLY A 191 -4.64 7.27 -7.66
N TYR A 192 -4.43 5.95 -7.66
CA TYR A 192 -4.21 5.18 -8.89
C TYR A 192 -5.34 5.32 -9.90
N GLU A 193 -6.60 5.39 -9.46
CA GLU A 193 -7.74 5.62 -10.35
C GLU A 193 -7.67 6.97 -11.07
N SER A 194 -7.29 8.03 -10.34
CA SER A 194 -7.11 9.37 -10.89
C SER A 194 -5.91 9.47 -11.83
N LEU A 195 -4.84 8.74 -11.53
CA LEU A 195 -3.63 8.67 -12.35
C LEU A 195 -3.92 7.98 -13.67
N VAL A 196 -4.51 6.77 -13.63
CA VAL A 196 -4.88 6.05 -14.84
C VAL A 196 -5.81 6.89 -15.71
N LYS A 197 -6.83 7.55 -15.15
CA LYS A 197 -7.72 8.44 -15.95
C LYS A 197 -7.00 9.59 -16.66
N ARG A 198 -5.91 10.13 -16.10
CA ARG A 198 -5.17 11.27 -16.69
C ARG A 198 -4.01 10.84 -17.59
N ASP A 199 -3.42 9.68 -17.31
CA ASP A 199 -2.11 9.30 -17.82
C ASP A 199 -2.11 8.00 -18.66
N PHE A 200 -3.23 7.28 -18.78
CA PHE A 200 -3.32 6.02 -19.56
C PHE A 200 -2.80 6.17 -21.01
N ASN A 201 -3.05 7.33 -21.63
CA ASN A 201 -2.70 7.58 -23.05
C ASN A 201 -1.29 8.14 -23.25
N LYS A 202 -0.44 8.18 -22.22
CA LYS A 202 0.96 8.63 -22.34
C LYS A 202 1.90 7.44 -22.14
N ASN A 203 2.39 6.91 -23.26
CA ASN A 203 3.32 5.79 -23.36
C ASN A 203 4.38 5.82 -22.24
N GLY A 204 4.35 4.80 -21.35
CA GLY A 204 5.40 4.53 -20.35
C GLY A 204 5.08 4.85 -18.89
N LYS A 205 3.96 5.53 -18.58
CA LYS A 205 3.66 5.90 -17.18
C LYS A 205 3.19 4.74 -16.30
N ILE A 206 2.43 3.78 -16.83
CA ILE A 206 2.04 2.57 -16.08
C ILE A 206 3.27 1.73 -15.75
N SER A 207 4.16 1.54 -16.73
CA SER A 207 5.43 0.82 -16.54
C SER A 207 6.27 1.44 -15.42
N TYR A 208 6.29 2.77 -15.32
CA TYR A 208 6.96 3.48 -14.22
C TYR A 208 6.35 3.14 -12.85
N HIS A 209 5.02 3.20 -12.70
CA HIS A 209 4.36 2.88 -11.44
C HIS A 209 4.55 1.41 -11.03
N ILE A 210 4.41 0.50 -11.99
CA ILE A 210 4.66 -0.93 -11.79
C ILE A 210 6.10 -1.15 -11.35
N ASN A 211 7.08 -0.61 -12.07
CA ASN A 211 8.50 -0.75 -11.73
C ASN A 211 8.84 -0.14 -10.36
N THR A 212 8.21 0.99 -10.01
CA THR A 212 8.41 1.64 -8.69
C THR A 212 7.95 0.71 -7.57
N LEU A 213 6.75 0.15 -7.69
CA LEU A 213 6.24 -0.82 -6.72
C LEU A 213 7.06 -2.11 -6.71
N THR A 214 7.51 -2.63 -7.87
CA THR A 214 8.35 -3.84 -7.92
C THR A 214 9.64 -3.64 -7.14
N ASN A 215 10.32 -2.53 -7.38
CA ASN A 215 11.62 -2.28 -6.77
C ASN A 215 11.50 -2.08 -5.26
N ALA A 216 10.48 -1.34 -4.80
CA ALA A 216 10.18 -1.22 -3.37
C ALA A 216 9.84 -2.57 -2.74
N LEU A 217 9.09 -3.43 -3.45
CA LEU A 217 8.74 -4.75 -2.95
C LEU A 217 9.98 -5.64 -2.82
N ILE A 218 10.86 -5.63 -3.83
CA ILE A 218 12.13 -6.36 -3.80
C ILE A 218 13.01 -5.87 -2.64
N GLU A 219 13.10 -4.55 -2.43
CA GLU A 219 13.83 -3.95 -1.31
C GLU A 219 13.26 -4.40 0.03
N SER A 220 11.94 -4.34 0.21
CA SER A 220 11.26 -4.83 1.43
C SER A 220 11.49 -6.34 1.68
N CYS A 221 11.59 -7.15 0.62
CA CYS A 221 11.92 -8.57 0.75
C CYS A 221 13.36 -8.77 1.25
N LYS A 222 14.32 -8.03 0.69
CA LYS A 222 15.73 -8.08 1.10
C LYS A 222 15.93 -7.64 2.55
N GLU A 223 15.18 -6.63 2.98
CA GLU A 223 15.17 -6.15 4.37
C GLU A 223 14.34 -7.04 5.31
N ARG A 224 13.66 -8.06 4.76
CA ARG A 224 12.75 -8.96 5.48
C ARG A 224 11.61 -8.21 6.20
N ASN A 225 11.19 -7.07 5.65
CA ASN A 225 10.07 -6.28 6.15
C ASN A 225 8.74 -6.87 5.65
N LEU A 226 8.17 -7.78 6.44
CA LEU A 226 6.93 -8.47 6.10
C LEU A 226 5.74 -7.52 5.94
N GLU A 227 5.61 -6.53 6.84
CA GLU A 227 4.47 -5.61 6.85
C GLU A 227 4.45 -4.73 5.60
N GLU A 228 5.61 -4.17 5.24
CA GLU A 228 5.74 -3.32 4.05
C GLU A 228 5.50 -4.13 2.76
N MET A 229 6.06 -5.34 2.67
CA MET A 229 5.83 -6.24 1.53
C MET A 229 4.33 -6.51 1.32
N GLU A 230 3.58 -6.80 2.39
CA GLU A 230 2.13 -7.05 2.29
C GLU A 230 1.34 -5.80 1.89
N LYS A 231 1.73 -4.61 2.37
CA LYS A 231 1.14 -3.34 1.94
C LYS A 231 1.41 -3.09 0.46
N LEU A 232 2.65 -3.31 0.00
CA LEU A 232 3.03 -3.17 -1.41
C LEU A 232 2.28 -4.13 -2.32
N CYS A 233 2.08 -5.39 -1.92
CA CYS A 233 1.24 -6.34 -2.66
C CYS A 233 -0.21 -5.85 -2.80
N THR A 234 -0.73 -5.16 -1.78
CA THR A 234 -2.09 -4.59 -1.81
C THR A 234 -2.16 -3.37 -2.73
N LEU A 235 -1.15 -2.49 -2.71
CA LEU A 235 -1.03 -1.38 -3.68
C LEU A 235 -0.92 -1.89 -5.12
N TYR A 236 -0.19 -2.99 -5.31
CA TYR A 236 -0.12 -3.70 -6.59
C TYR A 236 -1.50 -4.14 -7.07
N SER A 237 -2.29 -4.77 -6.19
CA SER A 237 -3.66 -5.19 -6.47
C SER A 237 -4.55 -4.01 -6.87
N ALA A 238 -4.48 -2.90 -6.12
CA ALA A 238 -5.23 -1.69 -6.43
C ALA A 238 -4.86 -1.12 -7.81
N LEU A 239 -3.56 -1.04 -8.12
CA LEU A 239 -3.08 -0.54 -9.41
C LEU A 239 -3.55 -1.42 -10.58
N ILE A 240 -3.37 -2.75 -10.48
CA ILE A 240 -3.71 -3.66 -11.58
C ILE A 240 -5.22 -3.76 -11.82
N ARG A 241 -6.05 -3.66 -10.79
CA ARG A 241 -7.52 -3.57 -10.94
C ARG A 241 -7.95 -2.35 -11.74
N VAL A 242 -7.31 -1.21 -11.50
CA VAL A 242 -7.61 0.01 -12.25
C VAL A 242 -7.20 -0.16 -13.71
N VAL A 243 -6.10 -0.86 -13.98
CA VAL A 243 -5.65 -1.20 -15.34
C VAL A 243 -6.59 -2.19 -16.02
N ASP A 244 -7.03 -3.24 -15.32
CA ASP A 244 -7.96 -4.28 -15.82
C ASP A 244 -9.30 -3.68 -16.29
N ASN A 245 -9.80 -2.68 -15.54
CA ASN A 245 -11.05 -1.98 -15.82
C ASN A 245 -10.98 -0.97 -16.98
N LYS A 246 -9.83 -0.80 -17.63
CA LYS A 246 -9.58 0.20 -18.69
C LYS A 246 -9.14 -0.49 -20.00
N GLU A 247 -8.97 0.30 -21.07
CA GLU A 247 -8.58 -0.15 -22.43
C GLU A 247 -7.47 -1.20 -22.43
N ASP A 248 -7.43 -2.04 -23.47
CA ASP A 248 -6.44 -3.11 -23.57
C ASP A 248 -5.02 -2.55 -23.70
N LEU A 249 -4.13 -2.99 -22.80
CA LEU A 249 -2.72 -2.66 -22.88
C LEU A 249 -2.08 -3.28 -24.13
N PRO A 250 -1.15 -2.57 -24.80
CA PRO A 250 -0.31 -3.18 -25.83
C PRO A 250 0.42 -4.41 -25.28
N TRP A 251 0.58 -5.45 -26.09
CA TRP A 251 1.20 -6.71 -25.68
C TRP A 251 2.57 -6.55 -25.02
N GLU A 252 3.40 -5.61 -25.50
CA GLU A 252 4.70 -5.30 -24.88
C GLU A 252 4.57 -4.81 -23.43
N GLN A 253 3.54 -4.01 -23.14
CA GLN A 253 3.27 -3.53 -21.78
C GLN A 253 2.69 -4.65 -20.91
N VAL A 254 1.84 -5.51 -21.46
CA VAL A 254 1.33 -6.71 -20.78
C VAL A 254 2.50 -7.59 -20.34
N ASN A 255 3.39 -7.94 -21.27
CA ASN A 255 4.57 -8.76 -20.99
C ASN A 255 5.53 -8.09 -19.98
N PHE A 256 5.70 -6.77 -20.07
CA PHE A 256 6.48 -6.02 -19.08
C PHE A 256 5.89 -6.14 -17.67
N VAL A 257 4.58 -5.95 -17.53
CA VAL A 257 3.90 -6.04 -16.23
C VAL A 257 4.01 -7.46 -15.67
N GLU A 258 3.74 -8.46 -16.49
CA GLU A 258 3.85 -9.87 -16.11
C GLU A 258 5.25 -10.22 -15.59
N THR A 259 6.30 -9.82 -16.33
CA THR A 259 7.70 -10.05 -15.94
C THR A 259 8.03 -9.42 -14.58
N ARG A 260 7.44 -8.25 -14.27
CA ARG A 260 7.63 -7.58 -12.98
C ARG A 260 6.91 -8.29 -11.84
N PHE A 261 5.70 -8.80 -12.07
CA PHE A 261 4.99 -9.63 -11.09
C PHE A 261 5.74 -10.94 -10.82
N GLN A 262 6.25 -11.57 -11.87
CA GLN A 262 7.10 -12.76 -11.79
C GLN A 262 8.34 -12.51 -10.91
N GLN A 263 9.05 -11.39 -11.15
CA GLN A 263 10.20 -10.99 -10.32
C GLN A 263 9.81 -10.78 -8.85
N ALA A 264 8.69 -10.13 -8.58
CA ALA A 264 8.18 -9.93 -7.22
C ALA A 264 7.89 -11.29 -6.54
N CYS A 265 7.24 -12.22 -7.23
CA CYS A 265 6.94 -13.55 -6.70
C CYS A 265 8.21 -14.34 -6.37
N CYS A 266 9.23 -14.30 -7.23
CA CYS A 266 10.51 -14.95 -6.93
C CYS A 266 11.14 -14.39 -5.65
N ASN A 267 11.19 -13.07 -5.48
CA ASN A 267 11.77 -12.46 -4.29
C ASN A 267 10.98 -12.79 -3.01
N ILE A 268 9.64 -12.79 -3.07
CA ILE A 268 8.81 -13.19 -1.93
C ILE A 268 9.05 -14.66 -1.59
N SER A 269 9.14 -15.53 -2.60
CA SER A 269 9.35 -16.97 -2.41
C SER A 269 10.70 -17.25 -1.73
N THR A 270 11.76 -16.60 -2.19
CA THR A 270 13.12 -16.81 -1.67
C THR A 270 13.32 -16.29 -0.25
N GLU A 271 12.65 -15.18 0.12
CA GLU A 271 12.86 -14.56 1.45
C GLU A 271 11.77 -14.92 2.48
N PHE A 272 10.55 -15.22 2.05
CA PHE A 272 9.42 -15.53 2.97
C PHE A 272 8.77 -16.90 2.73
N GLY A 273 9.21 -17.67 1.72
CA GLY A 273 8.69 -18.99 1.40
C GLY A 273 7.61 -19.01 0.32
N TYR A 274 7.53 -20.13 -0.38
CA TYR A 274 6.58 -20.40 -1.48
C TYR A 274 5.11 -20.26 -1.08
N SER A 275 4.68 -20.79 0.08
CA SER A 275 3.29 -20.65 0.54
C SER A 275 2.90 -19.18 0.75
N LYS A 276 3.84 -18.37 1.25
CA LYS A 276 3.63 -16.93 1.40
C LYS A 276 3.50 -16.25 0.04
N MET A 277 4.37 -16.62 -0.91
CA MET A 277 4.31 -16.15 -2.28
C MET A 277 2.95 -16.44 -2.92
N LEU A 278 2.43 -17.67 -2.83
CA LEU A 278 1.11 -18.04 -3.37
C LEU A 278 -0.01 -17.17 -2.80
N LYS A 279 -0.01 -16.95 -1.48
CA LYS A 279 -0.99 -16.09 -0.82
C LYS A 279 -0.94 -14.66 -1.35
N GLN A 280 0.26 -14.09 -1.51
CA GLN A 280 0.41 -12.72 -1.99
C GLN A 280 0.11 -12.58 -3.48
N SER A 281 0.48 -13.55 -4.33
CA SER A 281 0.17 -13.51 -5.76
C SER A 281 -1.33 -13.58 -6.03
N ILE A 282 -2.08 -14.41 -5.28
CA ILE A 282 -3.56 -14.41 -5.30
C ILE A 282 -4.11 -13.05 -4.89
N LYS A 283 -3.59 -12.48 -3.80
CA LYS A 283 -4.03 -11.17 -3.32
C LYS A 283 -3.75 -10.07 -4.36
N MET A 284 -2.59 -10.11 -5.01
CA MET A 284 -2.21 -9.16 -6.06
C MET A 284 -3.16 -9.23 -7.27
N LEU A 285 -3.61 -10.43 -7.67
CA LEU A 285 -4.53 -10.62 -8.80
C LEU A 285 -6.02 -10.67 -8.42
N ASN A 286 -6.35 -10.50 -7.14
CA ASN A 286 -7.74 -10.57 -6.69
C ASN A 286 -8.61 -9.56 -7.46
N GLY A 287 -9.70 -9.99 -8.09
CA GLY A 287 -10.60 -9.11 -8.83
C GLY A 287 -10.06 -8.60 -10.17
N VAL A 288 -8.99 -9.22 -10.70
CA VAL A 288 -8.47 -8.99 -12.05
C VAL A 288 -9.04 -10.08 -12.97
N SER A 289 -9.68 -9.68 -14.07
CA SER A 289 -10.38 -10.56 -14.99
C SER A 289 -9.60 -10.84 -16.27
N LYS A 290 -9.10 -9.81 -16.96
CA LYS A 290 -8.44 -9.93 -18.27
C LYS A 290 -7.11 -10.68 -18.16
N TYR A 291 -6.40 -10.48 -17.06
CA TYR A 291 -5.07 -11.03 -16.81
C TYR A 291 -5.09 -12.23 -15.85
N GLY A 292 -6.24 -12.87 -15.66
CA GLY A 292 -6.38 -14.04 -14.78
C GLY A 292 -5.46 -15.21 -15.17
N TYR A 293 -5.10 -15.31 -16.46
CA TYR A 293 -4.20 -16.34 -16.96
C TYR A 293 -2.76 -16.24 -16.40
N TRP A 294 -2.32 -15.05 -15.96
CA TRP A 294 -1.00 -14.87 -15.34
C TRP A 294 -0.83 -15.66 -14.05
N LYS A 295 -1.93 -15.94 -13.35
CA LYS A 295 -1.92 -16.58 -12.04
C LYS A 295 -1.02 -17.83 -12.02
N GLU A 296 -1.15 -18.67 -13.02
CA GLU A 296 -0.37 -19.89 -13.14
C GLU A 296 1.12 -19.61 -13.39
N ASP A 297 1.44 -18.68 -14.30
CA ASP A 297 2.82 -18.27 -14.58
C ASP A 297 3.50 -17.70 -13.32
N LEU A 298 2.76 -16.95 -12.50
CA LEU A 298 3.25 -16.42 -11.21
C LEU A 298 3.53 -17.52 -10.19
N TYR A 299 2.73 -18.59 -10.16
CA TYR A 299 2.95 -19.72 -9.25
C TYR A 299 4.16 -20.54 -9.66
N LEU A 300 4.32 -20.77 -10.96
CA LEU A 300 5.37 -21.65 -11.47
C LEU A 300 6.72 -20.94 -11.55
N LYS A 301 6.75 -19.63 -11.77
CA LYS A 301 8.03 -18.92 -11.98
C LYS A 301 9.07 -19.15 -10.87
N PRO A 302 8.75 -19.06 -9.57
CA PRO A 302 9.73 -19.33 -8.52
C PRO A 302 10.23 -20.78 -8.51
N ILE A 303 9.40 -21.75 -8.93
CA ILE A 303 9.80 -23.15 -9.09
C ILE A 303 10.74 -23.29 -10.29
N LEU A 304 10.42 -22.66 -11.42
CA LEU A 304 11.24 -22.71 -12.64
C LEU A 304 12.65 -22.14 -12.42
N GLU A 305 12.78 -21.09 -11.59
CA GLU A 305 14.09 -20.51 -11.24
C GLU A 305 14.98 -21.49 -10.46
N MET A 306 14.40 -22.48 -9.76
CA MET A 306 15.18 -23.52 -9.07
C MET A 306 16.07 -24.33 -10.01
N LYS A 307 15.84 -24.29 -11.33
CA LYS A 307 16.73 -24.91 -12.32
C LYS A 307 18.16 -24.39 -12.23
N TYR A 308 18.32 -23.14 -11.81
CA TYR A 308 19.59 -22.41 -11.78
C TYR A 308 20.20 -22.32 -10.38
N PHE A 309 19.53 -22.86 -9.36
CA PHE A 309 19.99 -22.78 -7.98
C PHE A 309 21.20 -23.69 -7.76
N ASN A 310 22.20 -23.16 -7.06
CA ASN A 310 23.31 -23.96 -6.54
C ASN A 310 22.88 -24.73 -5.27
N ASP A 311 23.81 -25.49 -4.66
CA ASP A 311 23.53 -26.30 -3.47
C ASP A 311 22.94 -25.49 -2.30
N GLU A 312 23.55 -24.34 -1.97
CA GLU A 312 23.11 -23.47 -0.87
C GLU A 312 21.72 -22.88 -1.14
N GLU A 313 21.47 -22.45 -2.37
CA GLU A 313 20.18 -21.89 -2.78
C GLU A 313 19.07 -22.94 -2.77
N LEU A 314 19.34 -24.18 -3.22
CA LEU A 314 18.37 -25.28 -3.17
C LEU A 314 18.06 -25.71 -1.73
N GLU A 315 19.06 -25.79 -0.86
CA GLU A 315 18.85 -26.15 0.55
C GLU A 315 18.06 -25.07 1.29
N LYS A 316 18.39 -23.78 1.08
CA LYS A 316 17.65 -22.66 1.67
C LYS A 316 16.22 -22.60 1.16
N ASN A 317 16.01 -22.88 -0.12
CA ASN A 317 14.73 -22.74 -0.81
C ASN A 317 14.11 -24.09 -1.20
N ASP A 318 14.26 -25.11 -0.35
CA ASP A 318 13.57 -26.38 -0.53
C ASP A 318 12.06 -26.19 -0.28
N TYR A 319 11.31 -26.00 -1.36
CA TYR A 319 9.86 -25.81 -1.30
C TYR A 319 9.05 -27.10 -1.12
N ARG A 320 9.67 -28.27 -0.98
CA ARG A 320 9.00 -29.59 -0.90
C ARG A 320 7.80 -29.59 0.04
N ASN A 321 8.05 -29.23 1.30
CA ASN A 321 7.01 -29.24 2.33
C ASN A 321 5.85 -28.29 1.97
N GLN A 322 6.16 -27.17 1.32
CA GLN A 322 5.19 -26.13 0.98
C GLN A 322 4.33 -26.50 -0.24
N VAL A 323 4.92 -27.17 -1.24
CA VAL A 323 4.17 -27.65 -2.41
C VAL A 323 3.34 -28.89 -2.10
N LEU A 324 3.83 -29.79 -1.24
CA LEU A 324 3.09 -31.00 -0.82
C LEU A 324 1.96 -30.69 0.18
N SER A 325 2.12 -29.69 1.04
CA SER A 325 1.09 -29.31 2.02
C SER A 325 0.14 -28.20 1.54
N LEU A 326 0.08 -27.94 0.23
CA LEU A 326 -0.74 -26.88 -0.35
C LEU A 326 -2.23 -27.06 0.00
N CYS A 327 -2.71 -28.30 0.12
CA CYS A 327 -4.09 -28.60 0.53
C CYS A 327 -4.49 -28.06 1.91
N VAL A 328 -3.50 -27.76 2.77
CA VAL A 328 -3.74 -27.19 4.10
C VAL A 328 -4.02 -25.69 4.04
N LEU A 329 -3.56 -25.01 2.98
CA LEU A 329 -3.72 -23.57 2.79
C LEU A 329 -5.19 -23.19 2.66
N LYS A 330 -5.54 -22.02 3.19
CA LYS A 330 -6.90 -21.48 3.11
C LYS A 330 -7.29 -21.23 1.66
N GLU A 331 -6.35 -20.70 0.88
CA GLU A 331 -6.48 -20.34 -0.52
C GLU A 331 -6.75 -21.55 -1.43
N TYR A 332 -6.37 -22.75 -1.02
CA TYR A 332 -6.79 -23.97 -1.71
C TYR A 332 -8.19 -24.40 -1.29
N LYS A 333 -8.48 -24.38 0.03
CA LYS A 333 -9.78 -24.75 0.60
C LYS A 333 -10.94 -23.88 0.12
N ASP A 334 -10.68 -22.61 -0.20
CA ASP A 334 -11.67 -21.68 -0.74
C ASP A 334 -11.76 -21.70 -2.28
N GLY A 335 -10.98 -22.55 -2.94
CA GLY A 335 -10.97 -22.71 -4.40
C GLY A 335 -10.17 -21.63 -5.15
N SER A 336 -9.46 -20.74 -4.44
CA SER A 336 -8.57 -19.78 -5.09
C SER A 336 -7.36 -20.46 -5.76
N ILE A 337 -6.98 -21.66 -5.35
CA ILE A 337 -6.06 -22.56 -6.06
C ILE A 337 -6.83 -23.83 -6.41
N THR A 338 -6.79 -24.20 -7.68
CA THR A 338 -7.49 -25.38 -8.21
C THR A 338 -6.61 -26.63 -8.17
N ASP A 339 -7.24 -27.80 -8.23
CA ASP A 339 -6.53 -29.09 -8.34
C ASP A 339 -5.60 -29.14 -9.55
N TYR A 340 -6.02 -28.56 -10.68
CA TYR A 340 -5.21 -28.47 -11.89
C TYR A 340 -3.93 -27.64 -11.67
N GLU A 341 -4.04 -26.48 -11.02
CA GLU A 341 -2.89 -25.62 -10.72
C GLU A 341 -1.95 -26.31 -9.73
N TRP A 342 -2.49 -26.98 -8.70
CA TRP A 342 -1.67 -27.71 -7.73
C TRP A 342 -0.95 -28.90 -8.36
N LYS A 343 -1.65 -29.68 -9.20
CA LYS A 343 -1.06 -30.76 -10.00
C LYS A 343 0.15 -30.28 -10.80
N ARG A 344 0.02 -29.12 -11.47
CA ARG A 344 1.11 -28.52 -12.23
C ARG A 344 2.26 -28.06 -11.33
N ILE A 345 1.98 -27.46 -10.18
CA ILE A 345 3.01 -27.07 -9.19
C ILE A 345 3.84 -28.29 -8.77
N LEU A 346 3.18 -29.40 -8.39
CA LEU A 346 3.86 -30.62 -7.96
C LEU A 346 4.71 -31.25 -9.08
N TYR A 347 4.14 -31.39 -10.29
CA TYR A 347 4.86 -31.95 -11.42
C TYR A 347 6.07 -31.10 -11.82
N TRP A 348 5.92 -29.77 -11.90
CA TRP A 348 7.01 -28.88 -12.27
C TRP A 348 8.10 -28.79 -11.20
N TYR A 349 7.75 -28.90 -9.93
CA TYR A 349 8.74 -28.98 -8.85
C TYR A 349 9.68 -30.19 -9.05
N PHE A 350 9.11 -31.37 -9.32
CA PHE A 350 9.88 -32.56 -9.68
C PHE A 350 10.74 -32.36 -10.95
N PHE A 351 10.10 -31.90 -12.03
CA PHE A 351 10.76 -31.79 -13.32
C PHE A 351 11.94 -30.80 -13.29
N VAL A 352 11.78 -29.67 -12.60
CA VAL A 352 12.85 -28.66 -12.48
C VAL A 352 14.02 -29.19 -11.67
N LEU A 353 13.78 -29.89 -10.55
CA LEU A 353 14.86 -30.50 -9.78
C LEU A 353 15.67 -31.50 -10.62
N ILE A 354 15.00 -32.28 -11.48
CA ILE A 354 15.67 -33.17 -12.43
C ILE A 354 16.49 -32.41 -13.47
N LYS A 355 15.98 -31.28 -13.96
CA LYS A 355 16.68 -30.46 -14.97
C LYS A 355 17.63 -29.43 -14.36
N ASN A 356 17.79 -29.40 -13.04
CA ASN A 356 18.81 -28.59 -12.39
C ASN A 356 20.19 -29.16 -12.73
N GLU A 357 21.02 -28.30 -13.32
CA GLU A 357 22.40 -28.57 -13.74
C GLU A 357 23.43 -27.83 -12.87
N SER A 358 22.98 -26.90 -12.02
CA SER A 358 23.81 -26.01 -11.21
C SER A 358 24.21 -26.62 -9.86
N ALA A 359 23.34 -27.47 -9.30
CA ALA A 359 23.57 -28.15 -8.03
C ALA A 359 24.30 -29.49 -8.20
N THR A 360 25.00 -29.91 -7.16
CA THR A 360 25.66 -31.20 -7.11
C THR A 360 24.62 -32.33 -7.14
N PRO A 361 24.96 -33.48 -7.75
CA PRO A 361 24.09 -34.66 -7.74
C PRO A 361 23.64 -35.07 -6.34
N LYS A 362 24.50 -34.88 -5.33
CA LYS A 362 24.20 -35.28 -3.94
C LYS A 362 22.99 -34.53 -3.39
N ILE A 363 23.00 -33.20 -3.42
CA ILE A 363 21.91 -32.38 -2.89
C ILE A 363 20.63 -32.58 -3.71
N LYS A 364 20.76 -32.51 -5.04
CA LYS A 364 19.65 -32.74 -5.97
C LYS A 364 18.91 -34.05 -5.71
N TYR A 365 19.62 -35.17 -5.64
CA TYR A 365 18.99 -36.47 -5.45
C TYR A 365 18.51 -36.69 -4.02
N GLN A 366 19.10 -36.03 -3.03
CA GLN A 366 18.58 -36.03 -1.66
C GLN A 366 17.21 -35.35 -1.58
N ILE A 367 17.06 -34.16 -2.18
CA ILE A 367 15.77 -33.45 -2.21
C ILE A 367 14.73 -34.24 -3.01
N LEU A 368 15.10 -34.76 -4.20
CA LEU A 368 14.22 -35.59 -5.02
C LEU A 368 13.76 -36.85 -4.28
N LYS A 369 14.65 -37.54 -3.58
CA LYS A 369 14.30 -38.73 -2.78
C LYS A 369 13.24 -38.40 -1.73
N ASN A 370 13.46 -37.33 -0.98
CA ASN A 370 12.54 -36.91 0.06
C ASN A 370 11.18 -36.51 -0.53
N TYR A 371 11.19 -35.76 -1.64
CA TYR A 371 9.97 -35.37 -2.35
C TYR A 371 9.17 -36.58 -2.84
N LEU A 372 9.81 -37.53 -3.53
CA LEU A 372 9.14 -38.73 -4.01
C LEU A 372 8.64 -39.61 -2.86
N SER A 373 9.44 -39.79 -1.81
CA SER A 373 9.04 -40.56 -0.64
C SER A 373 7.81 -39.96 0.05
N GLU A 374 7.72 -38.64 0.16
CA GLU A 374 6.57 -37.96 0.78
C GLU A 374 5.36 -37.95 -0.15
N LEU A 375 5.55 -37.74 -1.46
CA LEU A 375 4.48 -37.78 -2.46
C LEU A 375 3.84 -39.18 -2.58
N LEU A 376 4.63 -40.25 -2.41
CA LEU A 376 4.16 -41.64 -2.51
C LEU A 376 3.61 -42.18 -1.18
N TYR A 377 3.74 -41.44 -0.07
CA TYR A 377 3.26 -41.88 1.25
C TYR A 377 1.74 -41.74 1.43
N PHE A 378 1.03 -41.11 0.49
CA PHE A 378 -0.41 -40.95 0.57
C PHE A 378 -1.13 -42.27 0.29
N SER A 379 -1.60 -42.93 1.34
CA SER A 379 -2.57 -44.03 1.24
C SER A 379 -3.92 -43.55 1.78
N ARG A 380 -4.91 -43.38 0.90
CA ARG A 380 -6.32 -43.35 1.33
C ARG A 380 -7.06 -44.46 0.61
N ASN A 381 -7.93 -45.16 1.33
CA ASN A 381 -8.95 -45.99 0.68
C ASN A 381 -9.94 -45.04 -0.01
N CYS A 382 -9.80 -44.84 -1.32
CA CYS A 382 -10.79 -44.10 -2.10
C CYS A 382 -12.03 -44.98 -2.33
N GLU A 383 -13.09 -44.71 -1.59
CA GLU A 383 -14.40 -45.40 -1.73
C GLU A 383 -15.12 -44.99 -3.03
N ASP A 384 -14.73 -43.87 -3.63
CA ASP A 384 -15.33 -43.23 -4.81
C ASP A 384 -14.54 -43.40 -6.11
N GLY A 385 -13.40 -44.10 -6.06
CA GLY A 385 -12.60 -44.48 -7.24
C GLY A 385 -11.89 -43.32 -7.96
N LYS A 386 -11.90 -42.11 -7.39
CA LYS A 386 -11.13 -40.96 -7.90
C LYS A 386 -9.77 -40.91 -7.22
N LEU A 387 -8.74 -40.64 -8.02
CA LEU A 387 -7.39 -40.40 -7.52
C LEU A 387 -7.30 -39.03 -6.86
N LEU A 388 -6.49 -38.94 -5.81
CA LEU A 388 -6.06 -37.66 -5.25
C LEU A 388 -5.11 -36.94 -6.22
N VAL A 389 -4.97 -35.62 -6.07
CA VAL A 389 -4.08 -34.81 -6.91
C VAL A 389 -2.65 -35.36 -6.87
N GLU A 390 -2.17 -35.71 -5.68
CA GLU A 390 -0.86 -36.27 -5.44
C GLU A 390 -0.67 -37.63 -6.13
N GLU A 391 -1.69 -38.49 -6.10
CA GLU A 391 -1.68 -39.80 -6.76
C GLU A 391 -1.64 -39.66 -8.29
N GLU A 392 -2.40 -38.71 -8.86
CA GLU A 392 -2.33 -38.40 -10.28
C GLU A 392 -0.93 -37.92 -10.70
N VAL A 393 -0.33 -37.02 -9.90
CA VAL A 393 1.02 -36.51 -10.17
C VAL A 393 2.05 -37.63 -10.04
N ALA A 394 1.94 -38.50 -9.03
CA ALA A 394 2.81 -39.65 -8.86
C ALA A 394 2.77 -40.55 -10.11
N LEU A 395 1.58 -40.82 -10.65
CA LEU A 395 1.44 -41.57 -11.90
C LEU A 395 2.08 -40.86 -13.10
N GLU A 396 1.95 -39.54 -13.21
CA GLU A 396 2.61 -38.76 -14.28
C GLU A 396 4.13 -38.78 -14.17
N ILE A 397 4.66 -38.69 -12.95
CA ILE A 397 6.09 -38.83 -12.66
C ILE A 397 6.59 -40.23 -13.04
N LEU A 398 5.86 -41.29 -12.67
CA LEU A 398 6.20 -42.66 -13.04
C LEU A 398 6.20 -42.85 -14.57
N LYS A 399 5.20 -42.29 -15.27
CA LYS A 399 5.17 -42.28 -16.74
C LYS A 399 6.36 -41.55 -17.34
N TYR A 400 6.79 -40.43 -16.76
CA TYR A 400 8.00 -39.73 -17.19
C TYR A 400 9.25 -40.61 -17.03
N ILE A 401 9.42 -41.26 -15.87
CA ILE A 401 10.57 -42.13 -15.58
C ILE A 401 10.61 -43.33 -16.54
N LEU A 402 9.46 -43.94 -16.83
CA LEU A 402 9.35 -45.08 -17.75
C LEU A 402 9.70 -44.71 -19.21
N ASN A 403 9.39 -43.49 -19.62
CA ASN A 403 9.50 -43.05 -21.02
C ASN A 403 10.69 -42.11 -21.28
N THR A 404 11.56 -41.86 -20.31
CA THR A 404 12.74 -40.99 -20.53
C THR A 404 13.81 -41.72 -21.34
N ASP A 405 14.27 -41.09 -22.42
CA ASP A 405 15.33 -41.66 -23.28
C ASP A 405 16.73 -41.65 -22.62
N ASN A 406 16.88 -40.92 -21.50
CA ASN A 406 18.14 -40.83 -20.78
C ASN A 406 18.28 -41.98 -19.78
N MET A 407 18.87 -43.09 -20.22
CA MET A 407 19.07 -44.30 -19.41
C MET A 407 19.77 -44.05 -18.06
N LYS A 408 20.70 -43.09 -17.99
CA LYS A 408 21.41 -42.76 -16.74
C LYS A 408 20.52 -41.99 -15.76
N GLU A 409 19.66 -41.11 -16.27
CA GLU A 409 18.66 -40.41 -15.46
C GLU A 409 17.60 -41.39 -14.98
N GLN A 410 17.13 -42.25 -15.89
CA GLN A 410 16.18 -43.30 -15.61
C GLN A 410 16.65 -44.23 -14.47
N GLU A 411 17.86 -44.80 -14.59
CA GLU A 411 18.45 -45.70 -13.59
C GLU A 411 18.54 -45.01 -12.21
N LYS A 412 18.99 -43.74 -12.19
CA LYS A 412 19.08 -42.98 -10.94
C LYS A 412 17.71 -42.73 -10.32
N LEU A 413 16.69 -42.38 -11.11
CA LEU A 413 15.34 -42.14 -10.62
C LEU A 413 14.68 -43.43 -10.11
N TYR A 414 14.91 -44.57 -10.77
CA TYR A 414 14.44 -45.87 -10.30
C TYR A 414 14.99 -46.25 -8.92
N ILE A 415 16.23 -45.87 -8.59
CA ILE A 415 16.83 -46.13 -7.28
C ILE A 415 16.20 -45.27 -6.17
N LEU A 416 15.51 -44.17 -6.51
CA LEU A 416 14.90 -43.25 -5.56
C LEU A 416 13.46 -43.61 -5.20
N LEU A 417 12.77 -44.36 -6.08
CA LEU A 417 11.46 -44.95 -5.86
C LEU A 417 11.60 -46.21 -5.01
#